data_AF-A0A158L1L2-F1
#
_entry.id   AF-A0A158L1L2-F1
#
_cell.length_a   1.000
_cell.length_b   1.000
_cell.length_c   1.000
_cell.angle_alpha   90.00
_cell.angle_beta   90.00
_cell.angle_gamma   90.00
#
_symmetry.space_group_name_H-M   'P 1'
#
loop_
_entity.id
_entity.type
_entity.pdbx_description
1 polymer ?
#
loop_
_entity_poly.entity_id
_entity_poly.type
_entity_poly.pdbx_seq_one_letter_code
_entity_poly.pdbx_strand_id
1 'polypeptide(L)'
;MTFKIKAADLKRMEEGLDILSAQRVRLGNAVGVFNEALVSARATLQAAVDDYNQKGSDVRADFENVYRALEKAYVERSDDWKDGEKGTAVEEWLDTLESFPENIVDVSLDEFIDELELEDLVGDDPRDDFNDVGREPGEA
;
A
#
# COMPACT_ATOMS: atom_id res chain seq x y z
N MET A 1 -27.20 -45.50 26.57
CA MET A 1 -25.90 -44.97 26.99
C MET A 1 -25.99 -43.48 26.85
N THR A 2 -25.85 -42.74 27.95
CA THR A 2 -25.87 -41.26 27.92
C THR A 2 -24.51 -40.79 27.40
N PHE A 3 -24.50 -40.19 26.22
CA PHE A 3 -23.29 -39.71 25.55
C PHE A 3 -23.08 -38.24 25.89
N LYS A 4 -22.83 -37.97 27.19
CA LYS A 4 -22.77 -36.61 27.76
C LYS A 4 -21.37 -36.26 28.26
N ILE A 5 -20.92 -35.03 27.99
CA ILE A 5 -19.67 -34.49 28.53
C ILE A 5 -19.78 -34.41 30.06
N LYS A 6 -18.73 -34.83 30.76
CA LYS A 6 -18.70 -34.74 32.23
C LYS A 6 -18.68 -33.27 32.65
N ALA A 7 -19.42 -32.93 33.70
CA ALA A 7 -19.51 -31.55 34.20
C ALA A 7 -18.13 -30.91 34.49
N ALA A 8 -17.17 -31.69 35.01
CA ALA A 8 -15.81 -31.21 35.27
C ALA A 8 -15.04 -30.87 33.98
N ASP A 9 -15.29 -31.60 32.89
CA ASP A 9 -14.67 -31.33 31.59
C ASP A 9 -15.36 -30.15 30.90
N LEU A 10 -16.69 -30.04 31.01
CA LEU A 10 -17.45 -28.87 30.53
C LEU A 10 -16.97 -27.57 31.18
N LYS A 11 -16.81 -27.57 32.50
CA LYS A 11 -16.27 -26.42 33.24
C LYS A 11 -14.85 -26.05 32.80
N ARG A 12 -13.99 -27.04 32.54
CA ARG A 12 -12.63 -26.79 32.04
C ARG A 12 -12.65 -26.14 30.65
N MET A 13 -13.57 -26.55 29.79
CA MET A 13 -13.76 -25.95 28.46
C MET A 13 -14.26 -24.50 28.57
N GLU A 14 -15.22 -24.22 29.46
CA GLU A 14 -15.69 -22.86 29.75
C GLU A 14 -14.56 -21.93 30.21
N GLU A 15 -13.77 -22.37 31.19
CA GLU A 15 -12.62 -21.60 31.69
C GLU A 15 -11.60 -21.33 30.58
N GLY A 16 -11.35 -22.32 29.71
CA GLY A 16 -10.47 -22.17 28.55
C GLY A 16 -10.98 -21.14 27.54
N LEU A 17 -12.29 -21.14 27.27
CA LEU A 17 -12.91 -20.17 26.38
C LEU A 17 -12.94 -18.76 26.98
N ASP A 18 -13.20 -18.62 28.28
CA ASP A 18 -13.13 -17.31 28.94
C ASP A 18 -11.72 -16.70 28.84
N ILE A 19 -10.67 -17.52 28.98
CA ILE A 19 -9.28 -17.09 28.76
C ILE A 19 -9.07 -16.69 27.30
N LEU A 20 -9.55 -17.49 26.35
CA LEU A 20 -9.38 -17.23 24.93
C LEU A 20 -10.11 -15.95 24.49
N SER A 21 -11.36 -15.73 24.92
CA SER A 21 -12.09 -14.48 24.67
C SER A 21 -11.36 -13.28 25.26
N ALA A 22 -10.77 -13.42 26.45
CA ALA A 22 -9.94 -12.34 27.02
C ALA A 22 -8.67 -12.07 26.19
N GLN A 23 -8.04 -13.08 25.58
CA GLN A 23 -6.93 -12.87 24.65
C GLN A 23 -7.41 -12.25 23.33
N ARG A 24 -8.59 -12.64 22.82
CA ARG A 24 -9.21 -12.04 21.63
C ARG A 24 -9.42 -10.55 21.79
N VAL A 25 -9.95 -10.10 22.94
CA VAL A 25 -10.09 -8.66 23.26
C VAL A 25 -8.74 -7.95 23.26
N ARG A 26 -7.69 -8.55 23.85
CA ARG A 26 -6.34 -7.95 23.85
C ARG A 26 -5.77 -7.85 22.44
N LEU A 27 -5.98 -8.86 21.61
CA LEU A 27 -5.55 -8.85 20.22
C LEU A 27 -6.31 -7.79 19.43
N GLY A 28 -7.62 -7.67 19.60
CA GLY A 28 -8.42 -6.60 18.98
C GLY A 28 -7.92 -5.20 19.31
N ASN A 29 -7.58 -4.95 20.58
CA ASN A 29 -6.96 -3.68 20.97
C ASN A 29 -5.60 -3.46 20.27
N ALA A 30 -4.78 -4.51 20.16
CA ALA A 30 -3.49 -4.42 19.46
C ALA A 30 -3.65 -4.17 17.96
N VAL A 31 -4.66 -4.77 17.32
CA VAL A 31 -5.04 -4.51 15.92
C VAL A 31 -5.47 -3.06 15.75
N GLY A 32 -6.30 -2.52 16.65
CA GLY A 32 -6.69 -1.11 16.63
C GLY A 32 -5.48 -0.16 16.67
N VAL A 33 -4.54 -0.39 17.60
CA VAL A 33 -3.30 0.42 17.69
C VAL A 33 -2.46 0.28 16.41
N PHE A 34 -2.38 -0.93 15.84
CA PHE A 34 -1.67 -1.16 14.58
C PHE A 34 -2.31 -0.37 13.43
N ASN A 35 -3.64 -0.42 13.29
CA ASN A 35 -4.36 0.30 12.23
C ASN A 35 -4.20 1.82 12.36
N GLU A 36 -4.27 2.37 13.57
CA GLU A 36 -4.00 3.79 13.81
C GLU A 36 -2.58 4.20 13.37
N ALA A 37 -1.57 3.39 13.71
CA ALA A 37 -0.20 3.62 13.30
C ALA A 37 -0.04 3.50 11.77
N LEU A 38 -0.71 2.54 11.15
CA LEU A 38 -0.70 2.31 9.71
C LEU A 38 -1.29 3.50 8.96
N VAL A 39 -2.42 4.05 9.42
CA VAL A 39 -3.05 5.26 8.84
C VAL A 39 -2.08 6.44 8.89
N SER A 40 -1.42 6.67 10.04
CA SER A 40 -0.47 7.76 10.18
C SER A 40 0.77 7.58 9.30
N ALA A 41 1.31 6.37 9.24
CA ALA A 41 2.46 6.04 8.40
C ALA A 41 2.12 6.21 6.92
N ARG A 42 0.93 5.77 6.49
CA ARG A 42 0.45 5.93 5.12
C ARG A 42 0.25 7.38 4.73
N ALA A 43 -0.36 8.19 5.58
CA ALA A 43 -0.52 9.61 5.32
C ALA A 43 0.84 10.31 5.12
N THR A 44 1.84 9.93 5.94
CA THR A 44 3.21 10.44 5.80
C THR A 44 3.85 10.01 4.49
N LEU A 45 3.71 8.73 4.12
CA LEU A 45 4.25 8.20 2.88
C LEU A 45 3.56 8.81 1.64
N GLN A 46 2.24 8.97 1.68
CA GLN A 46 1.47 9.60 0.60
C GLN A 46 1.93 11.03 0.37
N ALA A 47 2.12 11.81 1.43
CA ALA A 47 2.65 13.18 1.30
C ALA A 47 4.04 13.19 0.64
N ALA A 48 4.92 12.26 0.99
CA ALA A 48 6.24 12.16 0.36
C ALA A 48 6.16 11.74 -1.13
N VAL A 49 5.22 10.87 -1.48
CA VAL A 49 4.95 10.47 -2.87
C VAL A 49 4.40 11.64 -3.67
N ASP A 50 3.45 12.39 -3.12
CA ASP A 50 2.87 13.57 -3.75
C ASP A 50 3.94 14.64 -4.00
N ASP A 51 4.78 14.92 -3.01
CA ASP A 51 5.90 15.85 -3.12
C ASP A 51 6.90 15.42 -4.21
N TYR A 52 7.25 14.13 -4.24
CA TYR A 52 8.15 13.57 -5.26
C TYR A 52 7.55 13.69 -6.66
N ASN A 53 6.28 13.31 -6.83
CA ASN A 53 5.59 13.35 -8.13
C ASN A 53 5.41 14.80 -8.61
N GLN A 54 5.06 15.73 -7.72
CA GLN A 54 4.99 17.15 -8.05
C GLN A 54 6.36 17.66 -8.49
N LYS A 55 7.43 17.33 -7.76
CA LYS A 55 8.77 17.75 -8.13
C LYS A 55 9.22 17.13 -9.45
N GLY A 56 8.87 15.88 -9.70
CA GLY A 56 9.08 15.20 -10.98
C GLY A 56 8.38 15.94 -12.13
N SER A 57 7.12 16.33 -11.94
CA SER A 57 6.37 17.14 -12.91
C SER A 57 7.03 18.48 -13.20
N ASP A 58 7.45 19.21 -12.17
CA ASP A 58 8.17 20.48 -12.33
C ASP A 58 9.46 20.29 -13.14
N VAL A 59 10.24 19.26 -12.83
CA VAL A 59 11.49 18.95 -13.55
C VAL A 59 11.20 18.61 -15.01
N ARG A 60 10.17 17.80 -15.31
CA ARG A 60 9.77 17.52 -16.70
C ARG A 60 9.46 18.81 -17.45
N ALA A 61 8.67 19.71 -16.85
CA ALA A 61 8.33 20.99 -17.44
C ALA A 61 9.57 21.87 -17.70
N ASP A 62 10.52 21.90 -16.77
CA ASP A 62 11.78 22.64 -16.95
C ASP A 62 12.60 22.09 -18.13
N PHE A 63 12.73 20.76 -18.24
CA PHE A 63 13.42 20.11 -19.37
C PHE A 63 12.72 20.40 -20.71
N GLU A 64 11.39 20.27 -20.78
CA GLU A 64 10.62 20.58 -21.98
C GLU A 64 10.78 22.04 -22.42
N ASN A 65 10.77 22.98 -21.46
CA ASN A 65 10.96 24.39 -21.74
C ASN A 65 12.36 24.69 -22.29
N VAL A 66 13.39 24.07 -21.70
CA VAL A 66 14.78 24.19 -22.16
C VAL A 66 14.93 23.58 -23.56
N TYR A 67 14.41 22.38 -23.77
CA TYR A 67 14.41 21.71 -25.07
C TYR A 67 13.77 22.58 -26.14
N ARG A 68 12.53 23.07 -25.93
CA ARG A 68 11.85 23.95 -26.91
C ARG A 68 12.62 25.22 -27.23
N ALA A 69 13.26 25.83 -26.22
CA ALA A 69 14.07 27.02 -26.43
C ALA A 69 15.32 26.73 -27.29
N LEU A 70 15.98 25.60 -27.05
CA LEU A 70 17.16 25.16 -27.78
C LEU A 70 16.81 24.68 -29.19
N GLU A 71 15.73 23.91 -29.34
CA GLU A 71 15.20 23.44 -30.62
C GLU A 71 14.87 24.64 -31.52
N LYS A 72 14.17 25.65 -31.00
CA LYS A 72 13.92 26.89 -31.74
C LYS A 72 15.21 27.57 -32.19
N ALA A 73 16.19 27.69 -31.30
CA ALA A 73 17.49 28.29 -31.63
C ALA A 73 18.28 27.46 -32.65
N TYR A 74 18.14 26.13 -32.64
CA TYR A 74 18.70 25.23 -33.62
C TYR A 74 18.03 25.41 -34.99
N VAL A 75 16.69 25.44 -35.03
CA VAL A 75 15.90 25.65 -36.26
C VAL A 75 16.24 26.98 -36.94
N GLU A 76 16.52 28.03 -36.17
CA GLU A 76 16.94 29.34 -36.69
C GLU A 76 18.35 29.36 -37.32
N ARG A 77 19.15 28.28 -37.18
CA ARG A 77 20.46 28.15 -37.85
C ARG A 77 20.30 27.82 -39.34
N SER A 78 21.32 28.18 -40.12
CA SER A 78 21.41 27.84 -41.55
C SER A 78 21.61 26.34 -41.76
N ASP A 79 21.08 25.82 -42.87
CA ASP A 79 21.21 24.39 -43.22
C ASP A 79 22.68 23.96 -43.33
N ASP A 80 23.53 24.77 -43.97
CA ASP A 80 24.99 24.51 -44.03
C ASP A 80 25.66 24.34 -42.66
N TRP A 81 25.11 24.96 -41.61
CA TRP A 81 25.63 24.82 -40.25
C TRP A 81 25.09 23.56 -39.57
N LYS A 82 23.81 23.24 -39.80
CA LYS A 82 23.14 22.04 -39.28
C LYS A 82 23.73 20.77 -39.88
N ASP A 83 24.08 20.81 -41.17
CA ASP A 83 24.70 19.69 -41.90
C ASP A 83 26.17 19.46 -41.51
N GLY A 84 26.78 20.39 -40.78
CA GLY A 84 28.14 20.24 -40.26
C GLY A 84 28.20 19.35 -39.02
N GLU A 85 29.40 18.87 -38.68
CA GLU A 85 29.66 18.02 -37.50
C GLU A 85 29.09 18.60 -36.19
N LYS A 86 29.13 19.94 -36.06
CA LYS A 86 28.56 20.63 -34.89
C LYS A 86 27.04 20.61 -34.86
N GLY A 87 26.39 20.69 -36.02
CA GLY A 87 24.94 20.65 -36.12
C GLY A 87 24.40 19.28 -35.77
N THR A 88 24.97 18.23 -36.37
CA THR A 88 24.65 16.82 -36.03
C THR A 88 24.84 16.52 -34.54
N ALA A 89 25.96 16.95 -33.94
CA ALA A 89 26.19 16.74 -32.51
C ALA A 89 25.18 17.48 -31.61
N VAL A 90 24.66 18.63 -32.04
CA VAL A 90 23.62 19.35 -31.30
C VAL A 90 22.25 18.69 -31.48
N GLU A 91 21.95 18.17 -32.66
CA GLU A 91 20.73 17.39 -32.93
C GLU A 91 20.64 16.14 -32.06
N GLU A 92 21.70 15.31 -32.03
CA GLU A 92 21.75 14.12 -31.15
C GLU A 92 21.62 14.47 -29.66
N TRP A 93 22.17 15.62 -29.25
CA TRP A 93 22.04 16.12 -27.89
C TRP A 93 20.62 16.62 -27.58
N LEU A 94 19.95 17.25 -28.55
CA LEU A 94 18.55 17.65 -28.43
C LEU A 94 17.62 16.44 -28.28
N ASP A 95 17.83 15.37 -29.05
CA ASP A 95 17.08 14.11 -28.91
C ASP A 95 17.24 13.50 -27.51
N THR A 96 18.46 13.59 -26.96
CA THR A 96 18.74 13.14 -25.59
C THR A 96 17.98 13.98 -24.56
N LEU A 97 17.88 15.30 -24.79
CA LEU A 97 17.12 16.20 -23.90
C LEU A 97 15.61 16.01 -24.03
N GLU A 98 15.10 15.73 -25.23
CA GLU A 98 13.68 15.46 -25.47
C GLU A 98 13.22 14.19 -24.76
N SER A 99 14.03 13.14 -24.78
CA SER A 99 13.72 11.84 -24.17
C SER A 99 14.02 11.77 -22.67
N PHE A 100 14.86 12.65 -22.12
CA PHE A 100 15.24 12.60 -20.71
C PHE A 100 14.05 12.62 -19.73
N PRO A 101 13.02 13.48 -19.89
CA PRO A 101 11.82 13.52 -19.04
C PRO A 101 11.08 12.20 -18.88
N GLU A 102 11.18 11.29 -19.86
CA GLU A 102 10.54 9.96 -19.81
C GLU A 102 11.13 9.06 -18.71
N ASN A 103 12.36 9.34 -18.26
CA ASN A 103 13.02 8.60 -17.19
C ASN A 103 12.54 9.03 -15.79
N ILE A 104 11.81 10.13 -15.70
CA ILE A 104 11.17 10.55 -14.45
C ILE A 104 9.89 9.71 -14.35
N VAL A 105 9.82 8.83 -13.36
CA VAL A 105 8.70 7.91 -13.15
C VAL A 105 7.85 8.37 -11.99
N ASP A 106 6.53 8.42 -12.17
CA ASP A 106 5.60 8.72 -11.08
C ASP A 106 5.43 7.50 -10.17
N VAL A 107 5.33 7.75 -8.87
CA VAL A 107 5.18 6.72 -7.84
C VAL A 107 3.71 6.62 -7.42
N SER A 108 3.20 5.39 -7.27
CA SER A 108 1.88 5.08 -6.70
C SER A 108 1.99 4.10 -5.53
N LEU A 109 1.03 4.15 -4.60
CA LEU A 109 0.96 3.32 -3.39
C LEU A 109 -0.18 2.27 -3.43
N ASP A 110 -0.69 1.92 -4.60
CA ASP A 110 -1.91 1.10 -4.77
C ASP A 110 -1.85 -0.32 -4.14
N GLU A 111 -0.68 -0.84 -3.80
CA GLU A 111 -0.51 -2.21 -3.26
C GLU A 111 -0.40 -2.30 -1.72
N PHE A 112 -0.60 -1.21 -0.99
CA PHE A 112 -0.48 -1.23 0.48
C PHE A 112 -1.74 -1.74 1.19
N ILE A 113 -1.54 -2.48 2.29
CA ILE A 113 -2.63 -2.88 3.19
C ILE A 113 -3.24 -1.62 3.82
N ASP A 114 -4.56 -1.50 3.75
CA ASP A 114 -5.31 -0.35 4.27
C ASP A 114 -5.60 -0.50 5.77
N GLU A 115 -6.03 -1.69 6.18
CA GLU A 115 -6.45 -2.02 7.54
C GLU A 115 -6.34 -3.55 7.78
N LEU A 116 -6.14 -3.97 9.03
CA LEU A 116 -6.35 -5.34 9.46
C LEU A 116 -7.67 -5.46 10.23
N GLU A 117 -8.52 -6.42 9.86
CA GLU A 117 -9.68 -6.81 10.67
C GLU A 117 -9.30 -7.93 11.63
N LEU A 118 -9.81 -7.91 12.87
CA LEU A 118 -9.51 -8.93 13.86
C LEU A 118 -10.04 -10.30 13.41
N GLU A 119 -11.24 -10.30 12.83
CA GLU A 119 -11.97 -11.46 12.34
C GLU A 119 -11.19 -12.20 11.26
N ASP A 120 -10.47 -11.48 10.39
CA ASP A 120 -9.60 -12.07 9.37
C ASP A 120 -8.40 -12.83 9.97
N LEU A 121 -7.98 -12.47 11.18
CA LEU A 121 -6.82 -13.06 11.85
C LEU A 121 -7.19 -14.28 12.69
N VAL A 122 -8.35 -14.25 13.35
CA VAL A 122 -8.72 -15.26 14.36
C VAL A 122 -10.08 -15.93 14.14
N GLY A 123 -10.83 -15.57 13.10
CA GLY A 123 -12.18 -16.08 12.84
C GLY A 123 -13.21 -15.59 13.86
N ASP A 124 -14.35 -16.27 14.00
CA ASP A 124 -15.39 -15.94 14.99
C ASP A 124 -15.00 -16.36 16.43
N ASP A 125 -15.69 -15.83 17.46
CA ASP A 125 -15.41 -16.23 18.84
C ASP A 125 -16.01 -17.62 19.11
N PRO A 126 -15.20 -18.65 19.43
CA PRO A 126 -15.70 -20.00 19.71
C PRO A 126 -16.61 -20.07 20.96
N ARG A 127 -16.69 -19.01 21.77
CA ARG A 127 -17.67 -18.89 22.86
C ARG A 127 -19.11 -18.84 22.33
N ASP A 128 -19.32 -18.27 21.15
CA ASP A 128 -20.66 -18.08 20.58
C ASP A 128 -21.34 -19.43 20.29
N ASP A 129 -20.55 -20.41 19.81
CA ASP A 129 -21.03 -21.77 19.50
C ASP A 129 -21.04 -22.70 20.73
N PHE A 130 -20.42 -22.31 21.85
CA PHE A 130 -20.20 -23.21 22.98
C PHE A 130 -21.51 -23.61 23.70
N ASN A 131 -22.55 -22.79 23.60
CA ASN A 131 -23.85 -23.07 24.23
C ASN A 131 -24.48 -24.39 23.75
N ASP A 132 -24.14 -24.85 22.54
CA ASP A 132 -24.65 -26.09 21.97
C ASP A 132 -23.81 -27.32 22.33
N VAL A 133 -22.57 -27.13 22.80
CA VAL A 133 -21.63 -28.21 23.18
C VAL A 133 -22.09 -28.96 24.43
N GLY A 134 -22.81 -28.29 25.34
CA GLY A 134 -23.36 -28.90 26.55
C GLY A 134 -24.60 -29.77 26.34
N ARG A 135 -25.20 -29.74 25.14
CA ARG A 135 -26.42 -30.49 24.79
C ARG A 135 -26.08 -31.90 24.33
N GLU A 136 -26.91 -32.86 24.71
CA GLU A 136 -26.74 -34.25 24.25
C GLU A 136 -27.25 -34.39 22.80
N PRO A 137 -26.62 -35.20 21.93
CA PRO A 137 -27.07 -35.36 20.55
C PRO A 137 -28.53 -35.81 20.47
N GLY A 138 -29.39 -34.99 19.86
CA GLY A 138 -30.82 -35.27 19.66
C GLY A 138 -31.77 -34.61 20.68
N GLU A 139 -31.26 -33.84 21.65
CA GLU A 139 -32.07 -32.92 22.46
C GLU A 139 -32.11 -31.55 21.77
N ALA A 140 -33.29 -31.17 21.24
CA ALA A 140 -33.56 -29.84 20.71
C ALA A 140 -33.99 -28.87 21.81
#